data_AF-A0A1Y3A0U2-F1
#
_entry.id   AF-A0A1Y3A0U2-F1
#
_cell.length_a   1.000
_cell.length_b   1.000
_cell.length_c   1.000
_cell.angle_alpha   90.00
_cell.angle_beta   90.00
_cell.angle_gamma   90.00
#
_symmetry.space_group_name_H-M   'P 1'
#
loop_
_entity.id
_entity.type
_entity.pdbx_description
1 polymer ?
#
loop_
_entity_poly.entity_id
_entity_poly.type
_entity_poly.pdbx_seq_one_letter_code
_entity_poly.pdbx_strand_id
1 'polypeptide(L)'
;MKNRIFEICNQLVEKGIKPTLITVRTELGGGSFSTINPLLQQWKEERKINGSHTSVDLRYELASINSKAMEMMLKVSSDHCDKIKKEQADELLELRKYKTQADISITKLRKELDKVKKEKRSAGKPFNPIEWLLRPY
;
A
#
# COMPACT_ATOMS: atom_id res chain seq x y z
N MET A 1 49.40 -12.55 -0.67
CA MET A 1 48.05 -13.13 -0.40
C MET A 1 47.35 -12.44 0.77
N LYS A 2 47.99 -12.31 1.94
CA LYS A 2 47.44 -11.59 3.12
C LYS A 2 46.91 -10.18 2.76
N ASN A 3 47.73 -9.34 2.14
CA ASN A 3 47.36 -7.96 1.81
C ASN A 3 46.10 -7.88 0.93
N ARG A 4 45.98 -8.77 -0.05
CA ARG A 4 44.82 -8.82 -0.96
C ARG A 4 43.52 -9.19 -0.22
N ILE A 5 43.59 -10.13 0.73
CA ILE A 5 42.42 -10.47 1.56
C ILE A 5 42.04 -9.28 2.45
N PHE A 6 43.03 -8.57 3.00
CA PHE A 6 42.81 -7.42 3.88
C PHE A 6 42.21 -6.23 3.11
N GLU A 7 42.69 -5.97 1.90
CA GLU A 7 42.13 -4.98 0.97
C GLU A 7 40.68 -5.31 0.61
N ILE A 8 40.38 -6.57 0.27
CA ILE A 8 39.01 -7.02 -0.03
C ILE A 8 38.11 -6.85 1.20
N CYS A 9 38.58 -7.21 2.40
CA CYS A 9 37.82 -6.99 3.62
C CYS A 9 37.54 -5.50 3.85
N ASN A 10 38.51 -4.62 3.61
CA ASN A 10 38.32 -3.17 3.74
C ASN A 10 37.32 -2.63 2.70
N GLN A 11 37.41 -3.07 1.44
CA GLN A 11 36.49 -2.69 0.37
C GLN A 11 35.06 -3.16 0.66
N LEU A 12 34.89 -4.40 1.15
CA LEU A 12 33.59 -4.90 1.60
C LEU A 12 33.06 -4.02 2.73
N VAL A 13 33.93 -3.57 3.63
CA VAL A 13 33.51 -2.70 4.72
C VAL A 13 33.00 -1.35 4.23
N GLU A 14 33.74 -0.70 3.35
CA GLU A 14 33.35 0.57 2.73
C GLU A 14 32.03 0.47 1.96
N LYS A 15 31.79 -0.67 1.31
CA LYS A 15 30.54 -0.97 0.60
C LYS A 15 29.34 -1.25 1.53
N GLY A 16 29.53 -1.26 2.85
CA GLY A 16 28.45 -1.60 3.77
C GLY A 16 28.12 -3.11 3.78
N ILE A 17 29.04 -3.97 3.32
CA ILE A 17 28.87 -5.43 3.28
C ILE A 17 29.73 -6.08 4.38
N LYS A 18 29.12 -6.95 5.19
CA LYS A 18 29.84 -7.69 6.24
C LYS A 18 30.90 -8.62 5.62
N PRO A 19 32.19 -8.49 5.97
CA PRO A 19 33.23 -9.41 5.51
C PRO A 19 33.04 -10.78 6.16
N THR A 20 32.58 -11.74 5.37
CA THR A 20 32.37 -13.14 5.75
C THR A 20 33.27 -14.02 4.91
N LEU A 21 33.46 -15.25 5.35
CA LEU A 21 34.26 -16.23 4.61
C LEU A 21 33.78 -16.40 3.16
N ILE A 22 32.46 -16.30 2.95
CA ILE A 22 31.81 -16.41 1.65
C ILE A 22 32.05 -15.13 0.83
N THR A 23 31.70 -13.95 1.37
CA THR A 23 31.83 -12.68 0.63
C THR A 23 33.27 -12.38 0.24
N VAL A 24 34.22 -12.64 1.13
CA VAL A 24 35.66 -12.47 0.86
C VAL A 24 36.15 -13.44 -0.22
N ARG A 25 35.73 -14.71 -0.18
CA ARG A 25 36.09 -15.71 -1.20
C ARG A 25 35.52 -15.37 -2.58
N THR A 26 34.27 -14.90 -2.62
CA THR A 26 33.59 -14.51 -3.86
C THR A 26 34.32 -13.35 -4.53
N GLU A 27 34.65 -12.29 -3.78
CA GLU A 27 35.41 -11.14 -4.29
C GLU A 27 36.86 -11.50 -4.67
N LEU A 28 37.47 -12.48 -3.98
CA LEU A 28 38.81 -12.96 -4.31
C LEU A 28 38.85 -13.81 -5.59
N GLY A 29 37.69 -14.29 -6.06
CA GLY A 29 37.57 -15.17 -7.23
C GLY A 29 37.89 -16.64 -6.95
N GLY A 30 37.91 -17.06 -5.67
CA GLY A 30 38.24 -18.43 -5.27
C GLY A 30 39.19 -18.51 -4.07
N GLY A 31 39.77 -19.70 -3.83
CA GLY A 31 40.70 -19.96 -2.73
C GLY A 31 40.15 -20.89 -1.65
N SER A 32 41.05 -21.53 -0.91
CA SER A 32 40.66 -22.46 0.16
C SER A 32 40.15 -21.71 1.38
N PHE A 33 39.01 -22.18 1.91
CA PHE A 33 38.46 -21.69 3.17
C PHE A 33 39.45 -21.86 4.34
N SER A 34 40.26 -22.91 4.32
CA SER A 34 41.30 -23.15 5.33
C SER A 34 42.41 -22.09 5.30
N THR A 35 42.66 -21.46 4.16
CA THR A 35 43.66 -20.39 4.01
C THR A 35 43.06 -19.01 4.27
N ILE A 36 41.80 -18.79 3.87
CA ILE A 36 41.12 -17.49 4.03
C ILE A 36 40.69 -17.25 5.47
N ASN A 37 40.19 -18.29 6.17
CA ASN A 37 39.69 -18.17 7.55
C ASN A 37 40.73 -17.58 8.53
N PRO A 38 41.95 -18.12 8.66
CA PRO A 38 42.92 -17.58 9.61
C PRO A 38 43.30 -16.13 9.28
N LEU A 39 43.35 -15.75 8.00
CA LEU A 39 43.66 -14.38 7.58
C LEU A 39 42.49 -13.42 7.84
N LEU A 40 41.25 -13.87 7.67
CA LEU A 40 40.06 -13.10 8.02
C LEU A 40 40.00 -12.85 9.54
N GLN A 41 40.32 -13.85 10.36
CA GLN A 41 40.39 -13.68 11.81
C GLN A 41 41.51 -12.72 12.20
N GLN A 42 42.70 -12.86 11.59
CA GLN A 42 43.81 -11.95 11.83
C GLN A 42 43.44 -10.50 11.49
N TRP A 43 42.76 -10.26 10.38
CA TRP A 43 42.29 -8.92 10.00
C TRP A 43 41.29 -8.34 11.03
N LYS A 44 40.40 -9.16 11.59
CA LYS A 44 39.47 -8.75 12.66
C LYS A 44 40.23 -8.38 13.94
N GLU A 45 41.20 -9.21 14.34
CA GLU A 45 42.00 -8.99 15.54
C GLU A 45 42.84 -7.71 15.42
N GLU A 46 43.48 -7.46 14.27
CA GLU A 46 44.25 -6.24 14.01
C GLU A 46 43.38 -4.98 14.09
N ARG A 47 42.10 -5.05 13.71
CA ARG A 47 41.15 -3.93 13.88
C ARG A 47 40.61 -3.80 15.31
N LYS A 48 40.62 -4.89 16.08
CA LYS A 48 40.22 -4.90 17.50
C LYS A 48 41.23 -4.18 18.38
N ILE A 49 42.50 -4.45 18.14
CA ILE A 49 43.62 -3.84 18.87
C ILE A 49 43.68 -2.33 18.59
N ASN A 50 43.35 -1.90 17.37
CA ASN A 50 43.35 -0.49 16.96
C ASN A 50 42.05 0.28 17.33
N GLY A 51 41.20 -0.26 18.23
CA GLY A 51 40.01 0.43 18.76
C GLY A 51 38.85 0.62 17.77
N SER A 52 38.93 0.09 16.56
CA SER A 52 37.93 0.30 15.49
C SER A 52 36.74 -0.66 15.55
N HIS A 53 36.85 -1.75 16.34
CA HIS A 53 35.92 -2.90 16.36
C HIS A 53 34.47 -2.54 16.68
N THR A 54 34.24 -1.57 17.56
CA THR A 54 32.88 -1.21 17.98
C THR A 54 32.11 -0.54 16.84
N SER A 55 32.80 0.20 15.96
CA SER A 55 32.14 1.00 14.92
C SER A 55 31.66 0.18 13.72
N VAL A 56 32.36 -0.88 13.33
CA VAL A 56 32.09 -1.60 12.08
C VAL A 56 30.98 -2.63 12.23
N ASP A 57 30.99 -3.43 13.31
CA ASP A 57 29.94 -4.43 13.55
C ASP A 57 28.59 -3.76 13.91
N LEU A 58 28.61 -2.70 14.72
CA LEU A 58 27.41 -1.90 15.01
C LEU A 58 26.81 -1.25 13.76
N ARG A 59 27.63 -0.81 12.80
CA ARG A 59 27.13 -0.22 11.54
C ARG A 59 26.32 -1.23 10.72
N TYR A 60 26.73 -2.50 10.68
CA TYR A 60 25.98 -3.53 9.95
C TYR A 60 24.70 -3.92 10.66
N GLU A 61 24.76 -4.12 11.97
CA GLU A 61 23.56 -4.44 12.74
C GLU A 61 22.55 -3.29 12.65
N LEU A 62 22.99 -2.02 12.74
CA LEU A 62 22.13 -0.86 12.57
C LEU A 62 21.54 -0.76 11.15
N ALA A 63 22.33 -0.99 10.10
CA ALA A 63 21.85 -1.00 8.72
C ALA A 63 20.82 -2.11 8.47
N SER A 64 21.04 -3.30 9.02
CA SER A 64 20.14 -4.46 8.94
C SER A 64 18.83 -4.22 9.70
N ILE A 65 18.90 -3.60 10.89
CA ILE A 65 17.72 -3.23 11.66
C ILE A 65 16.92 -2.16 10.91
N ASN A 66 17.58 -1.12 10.39
CA ASN A 66 16.93 -0.05 9.63
C ASN A 66 16.25 -0.57 8.36
N SER A 67 16.90 -1.48 7.63
CA SER A 67 16.30 -2.05 6.41
C SER A 67 15.05 -2.88 6.72
N LYS A 68 15.10 -3.72 7.76
CA LYS A 68 13.91 -4.46 8.22
C LYS A 68 12.81 -3.54 8.74
N ALA A 69 13.15 -2.51 9.50
CA ALA A 69 12.17 -1.54 10.00
C ALA A 69 11.47 -0.81 8.83
N MET A 70 12.23 -0.39 7.82
CA MET A 70 11.69 0.22 6.61
C MET A 70 10.78 -0.75 5.84
N GLU A 71 11.19 -2.01 5.69
CA GLU A 71 10.36 -3.03 5.04
C GLU A 71 9.03 -3.25 5.78
N MET A 72 9.06 -3.35 7.11
CA MET A 72 7.84 -3.49 7.92
C MET A 72 6.95 -2.24 7.80
N MET A 73 7.54 -1.05 7.85
CA MET A 73 6.81 0.21 7.73
C MET A 73 6.11 0.33 6.37
N LEU A 74 6.80 -0.02 5.29
CA LEU A 74 6.23 -0.02 3.94
C LEU A 74 5.08 -1.03 3.80
N LYS A 75 5.24 -2.24 4.34
CA LYS A 75 4.17 -3.26 4.34
C LYS A 75 2.94 -2.80 5.10
N VAL A 76 3.12 -2.37 6.35
CA VAL A 76 2.00 -1.88 7.19
C VAL A 76 1.30 -0.69 6.54
N SER A 77 2.06 0.25 5.96
CA SER A 77 1.49 1.39 5.26
C SER A 77 0.71 0.97 4.01
N SER A 78 1.23 0.03 3.21
CA SER A 78 0.55 -0.49 2.02
C SER A 78 -0.75 -1.17 2.40
N ASP A 79 -0.70 -2.10 3.37
CA ASP A 79 -1.86 -2.85 3.83
C ASP A 79 -2.94 -1.91 4.39
N HIS A 80 -2.54 -0.87 5.13
CA HIS A 80 -3.46 0.14 5.65
C HIS A 80 -4.11 0.96 4.53
N CYS A 81 -3.33 1.41 3.54
CA CYS A 81 -3.88 2.11 2.38
C CYS A 81 -4.87 1.25 1.60
N ASP A 82 -4.58 -0.04 1.40
CA ASP A 82 -5.46 -0.95 0.67
C ASP A 82 -6.74 -1.24 1.44
N LYS A 83 -6.64 -1.38 2.77
CA LYS A 83 -7.80 -1.51 3.65
C LYS A 83 -8.71 -0.28 3.59
N ILE A 84 -8.16 0.93 3.74
CA ILE A 84 -8.94 2.18 3.65
C ILE A 84 -9.63 2.30 2.30
N LYS A 85 -8.91 2.04 1.20
CA LYS A 85 -9.51 2.09 -0.15
C LYS A 85 -10.69 1.15 -0.29
N LYS A 86 -10.59 -0.06 0.28
CA LYS A 86 -11.66 -1.05 0.25
C LYS A 86 -12.87 -0.60 1.07
N GLU A 87 -12.65 -0.14 2.30
CA GLU A 87 -13.71 0.39 3.17
C GLU A 87 -14.44 1.57 2.51
N GLN A 88 -13.69 2.51 1.92
CA GLN A 88 -14.25 3.64 1.17
C GLN A 88 -15.06 3.19 -0.07
N ALA A 89 -14.60 2.17 -0.79
CA ALA A 89 -15.32 1.64 -1.94
C ALA A 89 -16.66 1.00 -1.52
N ASP A 90 -16.68 0.27 -0.40
CA ASP A 90 -17.87 -0.36 0.14
C ASP A 90 -18.88 0.70 0.64
N GLU A 91 -18.41 1.73 1.37
CA GLU A 91 -19.25 2.87 1.80
C GLU A 91 -19.86 3.62 0.60
N LEU A 92 -19.07 3.89 -0.44
CA LEU A 92 -19.55 4.53 -1.66
C LEU A 92 -20.60 3.68 -2.37
N LEU A 93 -20.47 2.36 -2.33
CA LEU A 93 -21.44 1.44 -2.93
C LEU A 93 -22.77 1.50 -2.18
N GLU A 94 -22.76 1.48 -0.85
CA GLU A 94 -23.97 1.62 -0.03
C GLU A 94 -24.64 2.98 -0.23
N LEU A 95 -23.88 4.08 -0.21
CA LEU A 95 -24.42 5.41 -0.50
C LEU A 95 -25.05 5.50 -1.89
N ARG A 96 -24.46 4.85 -2.91
CA ARG A 96 -25.04 4.76 -4.25
C ARG A 96 -26.36 4.00 -4.26
N LYS A 97 -26.49 2.92 -3.49
CA LYS A 97 -27.76 2.18 -3.34
C LYS A 97 -28.84 3.08 -2.74
N TYR A 98 -28.56 3.75 -1.62
CA TYR A 98 -29.51 4.66 -0.97
C TYR A 98 -29.92 5.82 -1.89
N LYS A 99 -28.95 6.42 -2.61
CA LYS A 99 -29.24 7.47 -3.58
C LYS A 99 -30.17 6.98 -4.69
N THR A 100 -29.89 5.82 -5.27
CA THR A 100 -30.72 5.23 -6.33
C THR A 100 -32.13 4.95 -5.82
N GLN A 101 -32.28 4.42 -4.60
CA GLN A 101 -33.57 4.17 -3.97
C GLN A 101 -34.36 5.47 -3.73
N ALA A 102 -33.67 6.53 -3.31
CA ALA A 102 -34.26 7.85 -3.14
C ALA A 102 -34.74 8.42 -4.48
N ASP A 103 -33.92 8.30 -5.55
CA ASP A 103 -34.30 8.73 -6.90
C ASP A 103 -35.53 7.98 -7.42
N ILE A 104 -35.63 6.67 -7.19
CA ILE A 104 -36.82 5.87 -7.52
C ILE A 104 -38.04 6.38 -6.73
N SER A 105 -37.89 6.66 -5.44
CA SER A 105 -38.99 7.17 -4.61
C SER A 105 -39.46 8.56 -5.07
N ILE A 106 -38.53 9.46 -5.39
CA ILE A 106 -38.81 10.80 -5.93
C ILE A 106 -39.57 10.68 -7.26
N THR A 107 -39.14 9.79 -8.16
CA THR A 107 -39.83 9.61 -9.45
C THR A 107 -41.24 9.06 -9.29
N LYS A 108 -41.47 8.14 -8.35
CA LYS A 108 -42.82 7.65 -8.02
C LYS A 108 -43.71 8.77 -7.48
N LEU A 109 -43.24 9.51 -6.47
CA LEU A 109 -43.99 10.62 -5.88
C LEU A 109 -44.33 11.70 -6.91
N ARG A 110 -43.41 12.01 -7.83
CA ARG A 110 -43.69 12.93 -8.95
C ARG A 110 -44.83 12.43 -9.85
N LYS A 111 -44.84 11.14 -10.21
CA LYS A 111 -45.92 10.54 -11.00
C LYS A 111 -47.27 10.58 -10.29
N GLU A 112 -47.30 10.28 -9.00
CA GLU A 112 -48.53 10.35 -8.19
C GLU A 112 -49.05 11.79 -8.09
N LEU A 113 -48.16 12.75 -7.90
CA LEU A 113 -48.51 14.17 -7.84
C LEU A 113 -49.10 14.66 -9.17
N ASP A 114 -48.56 14.21 -10.30
CA ASP A 114 -49.13 14.50 -11.63
C ASP A 114 -50.50 13.84 -11.84
N LYS A 115 -50.71 12.63 -11.33
CA LYS A 115 -52.00 11.93 -11.38
C LYS A 115 -53.06 12.70 -10.58
N VAL A 116 -52.77 13.03 -9.32
CA VAL A 116 -53.67 13.81 -8.45
C VAL A 116 -53.98 15.18 -9.06
N LYS A 117 -52.98 15.85 -9.67
CA LYS A 117 -53.20 17.11 -10.40
C LYS A 117 -54.15 16.95 -11.59
N LYS A 118 -54.03 15.87 -12.36
CA LYS A 118 -54.94 15.57 -13.47
C LYS A 118 -56.36 15.31 -12.96
N GLU A 119 -56.51 14.50 -11.93
CA GLU A 119 -57.81 14.19 -11.31
C GLU A 119 -58.51 15.45 -10.78
N LYS A 120 -57.76 16.32 -10.07
CA LYS A 120 -58.28 17.62 -9.61
C LYS A 120 -58.69 18.52 -10.77
N ARG A 121 -57.92 18.55 -11.87
CA ARG A 121 -58.29 19.30 -13.10
C ARG A 121 -59.56 18.75 -13.75
N SER A 122 -59.77 17.43 -13.78
CA SER A 122 -61.00 16.84 -14.32
C SER A 122 -62.20 17.06 -13.41
N ALA A 123 -62.04 16.99 -12.09
CA ALA A 123 -63.11 17.25 -11.13
C ALA A 123 -63.49 18.74 -11.04
N GLY A 124 -62.55 19.64 -11.32
CA GLY A 124 -62.77 21.09 -11.34
C GLY A 124 -63.35 21.63 -12.66
N LYS A 125 -63.60 20.79 -13.68
CA LYS A 125 -64.32 21.24 -14.87
C LYS A 125 -65.79 21.45 -14.50
N PRO A 126 -66.34 22.67 -14.64
CA PRO A 126 -67.76 22.89 -14.37
C PRO A 126 -68.60 22.08 -15.36
N PHE A 127 -69.73 21.54 -14.87
CA PHE A 127 -70.70 20.87 -15.72
C PHE A 127 -71.14 21.83 -16.84
N ASN A 128 -70.96 21.43 -18.10
CA ASN A 128 -71.41 22.19 -19.26
C ASN A 128 -72.73 21.60 -19.78
N PRO A 129 -73.88 22.26 -19.54
CA PRO A 129 -75.20 21.73 -19.92
C PRO A 129 -75.37 21.58 -21.43
N ILE A 130 -74.67 22.40 -22.23
CA ILE A 130 -74.80 22.43 -23.69
C ILE A 130 -74.12 21.20 -24.32
N GLU A 131 -72.96 20.77 -23.83
CA GLU A 131 -72.29 19.54 -24.28
C GLU A 131 -73.07 18.27 -23.88
N TRP A 132 -73.84 18.33 -22.80
CA TRP A 132 -74.67 17.22 -22.34
C TRP A 132 -75.89 17.00 -23.23
N LEU A 133 -76.53 18.09 -23.68
CA LEU A 133 -77.70 18.06 -24.57
C LEU A 133 -77.38 17.60 -26.00
N LEU A 134 -76.12 17.62 -26.44
CA LEU A 134 -75.68 17.26 -27.79
C LEU A 134 -75.20 15.79 -27.92
N ARG A 135 -75.32 14.96 -26.88
CA ARG A 135 -74.93 13.54 -26.97
C ARG A 135 -75.98 12.72 -27.73
N PRO A 136 -75.58 11.90 -28.74
CA PRO A 136 -76.51 10.98 -29.40
C PRO A 136 -76.99 9.89 -28.43
N TYR A 137 -78.28 9.52 -28.53
CA TYR A 137 -78.92 8.44 -27.79
C TYR A 137 -78.47 7.05 -28.24
#